data_AF-A0A6A4UH22-F1
#
_entry.id   AF-A0A6A4UH22-F1
#
_cell.length_a   1.000
_cell.length_b   1.000
_cell.length_c   1.000
_cell.angle_alpha   90.00
_cell.angle_beta   90.00
_cell.angle_gamma   90.00
#
_symmetry.space_group_name_H-M   'P 1'
#
loop_
_entity.id
_entity.type
_entity.pdbx_description
1 polymer ?
#
loop_
_entity_poly.entity_id
_entity_poly.type
_entity_poly.pdbx_seq_one_letter_code
_entity_poly.pdbx_strand_id
1 'polypeptide(L)'
;MKKVIFTLFVFTYISLLAQEDTLIVPLKLIDSTIVQDVRYATTNNFTKQILYPSAKVFLRKIAAEHLTQANEYFKKNHNLRIKIFDGYRPLFVQKIMWAILPDERYVANPAKGSRHNRGAAVDVTLIDTVGNELDMGTPYDDFTERASFASKDVSEKVYANRKLLREGMIMFGFVPLESEWWHFDFKDWKRFGILDTGIN
;
A
#
# COMPACT_ATOMS: atom_id res chain seq x y z
N MET A 1 31.60 -14.62 -59.30
CA MET A 1 30.27 -14.48 -58.67
C MET A 1 30.43 -14.67 -57.17
N LYS A 2 30.29 -13.59 -56.38
CA LYS A 2 30.49 -13.62 -54.92
C LYS A 2 29.22 -14.18 -54.25
N LYS A 3 29.34 -15.27 -53.48
CA LYS A 3 28.26 -15.80 -52.64
C LYS A 3 28.13 -14.90 -51.41
N VAL A 4 27.00 -14.22 -51.26
CA VAL A 4 26.64 -13.48 -50.05
C VAL A 4 25.99 -14.47 -49.09
N ILE A 5 26.62 -14.71 -47.94
CA ILE A 5 26.05 -15.50 -46.85
C ILE A 5 25.24 -14.54 -45.98
N PHE A 6 23.93 -14.75 -45.93
CA PHE A 6 23.03 -14.01 -45.03
C PHE A 6 22.99 -14.76 -43.69
N THR A 7 23.73 -14.27 -42.69
CA THR A 7 23.65 -14.80 -41.33
C THR A 7 22.39 -14.23 -40.67
N LEU A 8 21.37 -15.08 -40.53
CA LEU A 8 20.14 -14.76 -39.80
C LEU A 8 20.48 -14.68 -38.30
N PHE A 9 20.61 -13.47 -37.75
CA PHE A 9 20.64 -13.28 -36.30
C PHE A 9 19.23 -13.49 -35.77
N VAL A 10 18.95 -14.68 -35.25
CA VAL A 10 17.76 -14.93 -34.43
C VAL A 10 18.00 -14.25 -33.09
N PHE A 11 17.50 -13.02 -32.95
CA PHE A 11 17.29 -12.43 -31.63
C PHE A 11 16.18 -13.23 -30.95
N THR A 12 16.57 -14.18 -30.11
CA THR A 12 15.67 -14.78 -29.15
C THR A 12 15.24 -13.69 -28.18
N TYR A 13 14.10 -13.07 -28.47
CA TYR A 13 13.28 -12.40 -27.47
C TYR A 13 12.90 -13.47 -26.44
N ILE A 14 13.74 -13.64 -25.41
CA ILE A 14 13.28 -14.22 -24.16
C ILE A 14 12.35 -13.16 -23.60
N SER A 15 11.06 -13.27 -23.95
CA SER A 15 10.01 -12.72 -23.10
C SER A 15 10.23 -13.36 -21.74
N LEU A 16 10.87 -12.60 -20.86
CA LEU A 16 10.83 -12.85 -19.43
C LEU A 16 9.35 -12.71 -19.09
N LEU A 17 8.60 -13.80 -19.24
CA LEU A 17 7.23 -13.87 -18.78
C LEU A 17 7.33 -13.49 -17.32
N ALA A 18 6.81 -12.31 -16.99
CA ALA A 18 6.55 -11.90 -15.64
C ALA A 18 5.77 -13.06 -15.06
N GLN A 19 6.44 -13.91 -14.29
CA GLN A 19 5.80 -14.93 -13.49
C GLN A 19 4.72 -14.16 -12.73
N GLU A 20 3.45 -14.45 -13.02
CA GLU A 20 2.37 -13.70 -12.41
C GLU A 20 2.62 -13.73 -10.91
N ASP A 21 2.91 -12.57 -10.33
CA ASP A 21 3.14 -12.41 -8.90
C ASP A 21 1.80 -12.64 -8.22
N THR A 22 1.50 -13.92 -8.04
CA THR A 22 0.25 -14.51 -7.54
C THR A 22 0.33 -14.76 -6.04
N LEU A 23 1.50 -14.55 -5.43
CA LEU A 23 1.72 -14.80 -4.01
C LEU A 23 1.72 -13.48 -3.24
N ILE A 24 1.09 -13.52 -2.07
CA ILE A 24 1.29 -12.51 -1.04
C ILE A 24 2.36 -13.03 -0.07
N VAL A 25 3.22 -12.15 0.41
CA VAL A 25 4.31 -12.48 1.32
C VAL A 25 4.22 -11.62 2.59
N PRO A 26 4.64 -12.13 3.75
CA PRO A 26 4.74 -11.32 4.95
C PRO A 26 5.76 -10.20 4.76
N LEU A 27 5.35 -8.94 4.93
CA LEU A 27 6.21 -7.77 4.72
C LEU A 27 7.46 -7.82 5.59
N LYS A 28 7.34 -8.33 6.83
CA LYS A 28 8.44 -8.43 7.78
C LYS A 28 9.62 -9.28 7.29
N LEU A 29 9.36 -10.22 6.36
CA LEU A 29 10.41 -11.05 5.75
C LEU A 29 11.16 -10.32 4.64
N ILE A 30 10.58 -9.27 4.07
CA ILE A 30 11.19 -8.45 3.01
C ILE A 30 11.89 -7.24 3.62
N ASP A 31 11.22 -6.51 4.52
CA ASP A 31 11.79 -5.41 5.29
C ASP A 31 11.26 -5.42 6.72
N SER A 32 12.12 -5.80 7.65
CA SER A 32 11.81 -5.83 9.09
C SER A 32 11.90 -4.46 9.76
N THR A 33 12.39 -3.44 9.04
CA THR A 33 12.57 -2.07 9.55
C THR A 33 11.33 -1.19 9.39
N ILE A 34 10.38 -1.61 8.55
CA ILE A 34 9.03 -1.02 8.46
C ILE A 34 8.24 -1.40 9.70
N VAL A 35 7.74 -0.41 10.43
CA VAL A 35 6.97 -0.63 11.65
C VAL A 35 5.54 -1.04 11.29
N GLN A 36 5.06 -2.13 11.87
CA GLN A 36 3.72 -2.64 11.62
C GLN A 36 2.82 -2.33 12.82
N ASP A 37 1.79 -1.52 12.58
CA ASP A 37 0.76 -1.16 13.53
C ASP A 37 -0.60 -1.55 12.94
N VAL A 38 -0.83 -2.87 12.84
CA VAL A 38 -1.93 -3.44 12.05
C VAL A 38 -3.28 -3.15 12.72
N ARG A 39 -3.93 -2.06 12.32
CA ARG A 39 -5.09 -1.48 13.04
C ARG A 39 -6.29 -2.41 13.12
N TYR A 40 -6.52 -3.19 12.06
CA TYR A 40 -7.61 -4.18 12.01
C TYR A 40 -7.32 -5.47 12.80
N ALA A 41 -6.11 -5.66 13.34
CA ALA A 41 -5.81 -6.72 14.32
C ALA A 41 -6.08 -6.27 15.78
N THR A 42 -6.62 -5.06 15.96
CA THR A 42 -6.95 -4.45 17.26
C THR A 42 -8.35 -3.84 17.20
N THR A 43 -8.84 -3.22 18.27
CA THR A 43 -10.07 -2.41 18.25
C THR A 43 -9.84 -0.95 17.82
N ASN A 44 -8.58 -0.56 17.58
CA ASN A 44 -8.20 0.78 17.16
C ASN A 44 -8.37 0.95 15.63
N ASN A 45 -9.61 0.87 15.18
CA ASN A 45 -10.01 1.10 13.79
C ASN A 45 -11.46 1.62 13.76
N PHE A 46 -11.98 1.98 12.59
CA PHE A 46 -13.34 2.54 12.49
C PHE A 46 -14.46 1.56 12.91
N THR A 47 -14.24 0.25 12.78
CA THR A 47 -15.25 -0.77 13.13
C THR A 47 -15.34 -1.04 14.63
N LYS A 48 -14.31 -0.65 15.39
CA LYS A 48 -14.12 -0.98 16.81
C LYS A 48 -14.09 -2.47 17.12
N GLN A 49 -13.85 -3.30 16.10
CA GLN A 49 -13.77 -4.76 16.20
C GLN A 49 -12.38 -5.24 15.76
N ILE A 50 -11.98 -6.41 16.26
CA ILE A 50 -10.80 -7.14 15.77
C ILE A 50 -11.25 -7.94 14.55
N LEU A 51 -10.69 -7.62 13.38
CA LEU A 51 -11.04 -8.27 12.11
C LEU A 51 -9.94 -9.19 11.60
N TYR A 52 -8.68 -8.95 11.98
CA TYR A 52 -7.54 -9.78 11.62
C TYR A 52 -7.11 -10.64 12.81
N PRO A 53 -6.77 -11.93 12.60
CA PRO A 53 -6.35 -12.82 13.69
C PRO A 53 -4.88 -12.61 14.09
N SER A 54 -4.09 -11.83 13.32
CA SER A 54 -2.71 -11.51 13.66
C SER A 54 -2.31 -10.11 13.18
N ALA A 55 -1.30 -9.53 13.84
CA ALA A 55 -0.73 -8.23 13.48
C ALA A 55 0.39 -8.33 12.41
N LYS A 56 0.19 -9.21 11.42
CA LYS A 56 1.13 -9.38 10.30
C LYS A 56 0.58 -8.67 9.07
N VAL A 57 1.44 -7.91 8.39
CA VAL A 57 1.12 -7.33 7.09
C VAL A 57 1.58 -8.26 5.97
N PHE A 58 0.69 -8.50 5.01
CA PHE A 58 0.98 -9.22 3.78
C PHE A 58 0.82 -8.30 2.57
N LEU A 59 1.65 -8.46 1.55
CA LEU A 59 1.58 -7.72 0.29
C LEU A 59 1.98 -8.62 -0.87
N ARG A 60 1.62 -8.26 -2.10
CA ARG A 60 2.30 -8.78 -3.29
C ARG A 60 3.80 -8.57 -3.14
N LYS A 61 4.60 -9.55 -3.54
CA LYS A 61 6.06 -9.48 -3.35
C LYS A 61 6.63 -8.22 -4.02
N ILE A 62 6.19 -7.89 -5.23
CA ILE A 62 6.64 -6.67 -5.92
C ILE A 62 6.24 -5.39 -5.17
N ALA A 63 5.03 -5.35 -4.58
CA ALA A 63 4.60 -4.19 -3.82
C ALA A 63 5.42 -4.03 -2.53
N ALA A 64 5.76 -5.14 -1.85
CA ALA A 64 6.63 -5.13 -0.67
C ALA A 64 8.05 -4.64 -0.99
N GLU A 65 8.62 -5.08 -2.12
CA GLU A 65 9.95 -4.65 -2.58
C GLU A 65 9.97 -3.15 -2.89
N HIS A 66 8.95 -2.62 -3.55
CA HIS A 66 8.83 -1.19 -3.82
C HIS A 66 8.58 -0.37 -2.56
N LEU A 67 7.79 -0.88 -1.61
CA LEU A 67 7.61 -0.24 -0.30
C LEU A 67 8.93 -0.19 0.48
N THR A 68 9.74 -1.24 0.38
CA THR A 68 11.09 -1.30 0.98
C THR A 68 11.98 -0.19 0.40
N GLN A 69 11.95 0.02 -0.92
CA GLN A 69 12.70 1.11 -1.56
C GLN A 69 12.23 2.50 -1.09
N ALA A 70 10.91 2.70 -0.95
CA ALA A 70 10.37 3.93 -0.37
C ALA A 70 10.83 4.14 1.08
N ASN A 71 10.80 3.09 1.91
CA ASN A 71 11.29 3.15 3.28
C ASN A 71 12.79 3.48 3.34
N GLU A 72 13.62 2.89 2.47
CA GLU A 72 15.04 3.23 2.34
C GLU A 72 15.25 4.69 1.95
N TYR A 73 14.43 5.22 1.04
CA TYR A 73 14.49 6.63 0.67
C TYR A 73 14.21 7.55 1.86
N PHE A 74 13.15 7.28 2.62
CA PHE A 74 12.82 8.08 3.81
C PHE A 74 13.92 8.00 4.89
N LYS A 75 14.49 6.81 5.10
CA LYS A 75 15.59 6.61 6.05
C LYS A 75 16.80 7.45 5.68
N LYS A 76 17.25 7.36 4.42
CA LYS A 76 18.49 7.99 3.96
C LYS A 76 18.39 9.51 3.81
N ASN A 77 17.24 10.01 3.37
CA ASN A 77 17.12 11.41 2.99
C ASN A 77 16.44 12.26 4.07
N HIS A 78 15.66 11.65 4.96
CA HIS A 78 14.80 12.38 5.91
C HIS A 78 14.95 11.91 7.35
N ASN A 79 15.74 10.86 7.63
CA ASN A 79 15.80 10.20 8.95
C ASN A 79 14.42 9.71 9.45
N LEU A 80 13.55 9.33 8.51
CA LEU A 80 12.19 8.83 8.79
C LEU A 80 12.07 7.37 8.37
N ARG A 81 11.07 6.68 8.91
CA ARG A 81 10.70 5.31 8.50
C ARG A 81 9.22 5.23 8.20
N ILE A 82 8.84 4.26 7.38
CA ILE A 82 7.44 3.92 7.15
C ILE A 82 6.89 3.15 8.35
N LYS A 83 5.70 3.55 8.79
CA LYS A 83 4.80 2.74 9.61
C LYS A 83 3.58 2.38 8.75
N ILE A 84 3.17 1.12 8.78
CA ILE A 84 2.05 0.58 8.00
C ILE A 84 0.89 0.16 8.91
N PHE A 85 -0.32 0.56 8.53
CA PHE A 85 -1.58 0.29 9.24
C PHE A 85 -2.35 -0.87 8.62
N ASP A 86 -2.34 -0.98 7.29
CA ASP A 86 -2.97 -2.07 6.55
C ASP A 86 -2.25 -2.36 5.23
N GLY A 87 -2.42 -3.60 4.75
CA GLY A 87 -1.89 -4.09 3.48
C GLY A 87 -2.92 -4.98 2.79
N TYR A 88 -2.60 -6.26 2.56
CA TYR A 88 -3.58 -7.23 2.12
C TYR A 88 -4.74 -7.36 3.13
N ARG A 89 -5.97 -7.20 2.64
CA ARG A 89 -7.21 -7.41 3.38
C ARG A 89 -8.02 -8.51 2.70
N PRO A 90 -8.39 -9.60 3.37
CA PRO A 90 -9.27 -10.60 2.76
C PRO A 90 -10.63 -10.01 2.34
N LEU A 91 -11.21 -10.51 1.25
CA LEU A 91 -12.49 -10.01 0.76
C LEU A 91 -13.62 -10.21 1.78
N PHE A 92 -13.60 -11.28 2.59
CA PHE A 92 -14.56 -11.47 3.67
C PHE A 92 -14.48 -10.35 4.72
N VAL A 93 -13.29 -9.82 5.01
CA VAL A 93 -13.15 -8.66 5.91
C VAL A 93 -13.73 -7.40 5.26
N GLN A 94 -13.51 -7.20 3.96
CA GLN A 94 -14.14 -6.11 3.21
C GLN A 94 -15.67 -6.18 3.28
N LYS A 95 -16.27 -7.38 3.23
CA LYS A 95 -17.72 -7.57 3.40
C LYS A 95 -18.19 -7.20 4.80
N ILE A 96 -17.43 -7.52 5.84
CA ILE A 96 -17.73 -7.12 7.23
C ILE A 96 -17.68 -5.59 7.35
N MET A 97 -16.62 -4.96 6.86
CA MET A 97 -16.47 -3.49 6.83
C MET A 97 -17.63 -2.81 6.11
N TRP A 98 -18.01 -3.32 4.93
CA TRP A 98 -19.11 -2.79 4.15
C TRP A 98 -20.47 -2.94 4.84
N ALA A 99 -20.70 -4.04 5.57
CA ALA A 99 -21.92 -4.20 6.36
C ALA A 99 -22.05 -3.17 7.49
N ILE A 100 -20.92 -2.65 7.99
CA ILE A 100 -20.87 -1.62 9.03
C ILE A 100 -21.03 -0.22 8.44
N LEU A 101 -20.33 0.07 7.33
CA LEU A 101 -20.36 1.36 6.63
C LEU A 101 -20.50 1.14 5.11
N PRO A 102 -21.73 1.02 4.59
CA PRO A 102 -22.00 0.77 3.17
C PRO A 102 -21.94 2.07 2.34
N ASP A 103 -20.78 2.74 2.36
CA ASP A 103 -20.54 4.01 1.67
C ASP A 103 -19.28 3.91 0.80
N GLU A 104 -19.44 3.91 -0.53
CA GLU A 104 -18.32 3.76 -1.48
C GLU A 104 -17.30 4.91 -1.41
N ARG A 105 -17.64 6.02 -0.74
CA ARG A 105 -16.69 7.11 -0.50
C ARG A 105 -15.56 6.72 0.46
N TYR A 106 -15.81 5.75 1.34
CA TYR A 106 -14.91 5.39 2.45
C TYR A 106 -14.58 3.90 2.48
N VAL A 107 -15.53 3.04 2.09
CA VAL A 107 -15.37 1.60 2.11
C VAL A 107 -15.68 1.07 0.72
N ALA A 108 -14.69 0.49 0.05
CA ALA A 108 -14.90 -0.07 -1.29
C ALA A 108 -16.01 -1.13 -1.29
N ASN A 109 -16.93 -1.03 -2.25
CA ASN A 109 -18.00 -2.00 -2.42
C ASN A 109 -17.43 -3.39 -2.72
N PRO A 110 -17.70 -4.41 -1.88
CA PRO A 110 -17.11 -5.73 -2.04
C PRO A 110 -17.54 -6.44 -3.33
N ALA A 111 -18.63 -6.02 -3.98
CA ALA A 111 -19.02 -6.54 -5.30
C ALA A 111 -18.00 -6.19 -6.40
N LYS A 112 -17.26 -5.08 -6.23
CA LYS A 112 -16.18 -4.63 -7.13
C LYS A 112 -14.79 -5.05 -6.61
N GLY A 113 -14.72 -5.40 -5.32
CA GLY A 113 -13.49 -5.61 -4.56
C GLY A 113 -12.74 -4.33 -4.25
N SER A 114 -11.69 -4.44 -3.44
CA SER A 114 -10.76 -3.35 -3.14
C SER A 114 -9.33 -3.67 -3.60
N ARG A 115 -8.46 -2.65 -3.67
CA ARG A 115 -7.04 -2.86 -3.98
C ARG A 115 -6.29 -3.55 -2.83
N HIS A 116 -6.75 -3.37 -1.60
CA HIS A 116 -6.29 -4.18 -0.46
C HIS A 116 -6.60 -5.66 -0.67
N ASN A 117 -7.76 -6.03 -1.24
CA ASN A 117 -8.07 -7.44 -1.53
C ASN A 117 -7.15 -8.05 -2.60
N ARG A 118 -6.43 -7.23 -3.36
CA ARG A 118 -5.46 -7.67 -4.36
C ARG A 118 -4.03 -7.78 -3.81
N GLY A 119 -3.82 -7.42 -2.53
CA GLY A 119 -2.51 -7.32 -1.90
C GLY A 119 -1.64 -6.20 -2.46
N ALA A 120 -2.27 -5.21 -3.10
CA ALA A 120 -1.60 -4.19 -3.90
C ALA A 120 -1.96 -2.76 -3.46
N ALA A 121 -2.39 -2.59 -2.21
CA ALA A 121 -2.56 -1.30 -1.57
C ALA A 121 -1.92 -1.34 -0.17
N VAL A 122 -1.51 -0.16 0.30
CA VAL A 122 -0.94 0.05 1.62
C VAL A 122 -1.53 1.31 2.25
N ASP A 123 -1.76 1.24 3.56
CA ASP A 123 -2.12 2.39 4.38
C ASP A 123 -0.94 2.72 5.29
N VAL A 124 -0.33 3.88 5.10
CA VAL A 124 0.97 4.19 5.72
C VAL A 124 1.04 5.61 6.29
N THR A 125 1.96 5.78 7.24
CA THR A 125 2.46 7.09 7.70
C THR A 125 3.99 7.05 7.81
N LEU A 126 4.59 8.19 8.15
CA LEU A 126 6.00 8.30 8.50
C LEU A 126 6.17 8.44 10.00
N ILE A 127 7.24 7.84 10.51
CA ILE A 127 7.68 7.97 11.90
C ILE A 127 9.11 8.49 11.98
N ASP A 128 9.42 9.20 13.06
CA ASP A 128 10.77 9.63 13.38
C ASP A 128 11.65 8.48 13.92
N THR A 129 12.89 8.79 14.29
CA THR A 129 13.87 7.81 14.78
C THR A 129 13.49 7.17 16.11
N VAL A 130 12.65 7.82 16.91
CA VAL A 130 12.17 7.29 18.21
C VAL A 130 10.78 6.66 18.11
N GLY A 131 10.12 6.75 16.96
CA GLY A 131 8.87 6.06 16.65
C GLY A 131 7.61 6.94 16.70
N ASN A 132 7.75 8.26 16.88
CA ASN A 132 6.60 9.16 16.84
C ASN A 132 6.11 9.32 15.40
N GLU A 133 4.80 9.26 15.19
CA GLU A 133 4.19 9.54 13.91
C GLU A 133 4.33 11.02 13.57
N LEU A 134 4.59 11.33 12.30
CA LEU A 134 4.41 12.69 11.82
C LEU A 134 2.95 13.08 11.92
N ASP A 135 2.70 14.32 12.31
CA ASP A 135 1.35 14.87 12.36
C ASP A 135 0.79 15.02 10.94
N MET A 136 -0.26 14.25 10.67
CA MET A 136 -0.98 14.26 9.39
C MET A 136 -2.32 14.99 9.49
N GLY A 137 -2.61 15.67 10.60
CA GLY A 137 -3.79 16.53 10.82
C GLY A 137 -5.12 15.80 11.07
N THR A 138 -5.19 14.52 10.78
CA THR A 138 -6.26 13.60 11.16
C THR A 138 -5.67 12.23 11.50
N PRO A 139 -6.35 11.41 12.33
CA PRO A 139 -5.97 10.01 12.49
C PRO A 139 -6.20 9.20 11.20
N TYR A 140 -5.60 8.01 11.14
CA TYR A 140 -6.00 6.95 10.20
C TYR A 140 -7.49 6.61 10.37
N ASP A 141 -8.16 6.19 9.28
CA ASP A 141 -9.60 5.94 9.20
C ASP A 141 -10.49 7.18 9.48
N ASP A 142 -9.95 8.40 9.34
CA ASP A 142 -10.77 9.62 9.39
C ASP A 142 -11.53 9.81 8.06
N PHE A 143 -12.82 9.46 8.06
CA PHE A 143 -13.69 9.53 6.89
C PHE A 143 -14.34 10.91 6.70
N THR A 144 -13.57 11.99 6.90
CA THR A 144 -13.99 13.37 6.60
C THR A 144 -13.13 13.97 5.50
N GLU A 145 -13.60 15.06 4.88
CA GLU A 145 -12.81 15.80 3.87
C GLU A 145 -11.47 16.33 4.42
N ARG A 146 -11.29 16.42 5.75
CA ARG A 146 -10.02 16.78 6.37
C ARG A 146 -8.91 15.76 6.10
N ALA A 147 -9.26 14.50 5.87
CA ALA A 147 -8.30 13.45 5.54
C ALA A 147 -7.79 13.53 4.09
N SER A 148 -8.49 14.26 3.20
CA SER A 148 -8.03 14.45 1.83
C SER A 148 -6.68 15.15 1.79
N PHE A 149 -5.79 14.70 0.91
CA PHE A 149 -4.52 15.38 0.65
C PHE A 149 -4.70 16.87 0.34
N ALA A 150 -5.75 17.22 -0.42
CA ALA A 150 -6.04 18.58 -0.87
C ALA A 150 -6.81 19.43 0.17
N SER A 151 -7.04 18.91 1.38
CA SER A 151 -7.74 19.64 2.42
C SER A 151 -7.04 20.96 2.74
N LYS A 152 -7.80 22.06 2.75
CA LYS A 152 -7.31 23.39 3.13
C LYS A 152 -7.42 23.66 4.64
N ASP A 153 -8.03 22.73 5.38
CA ASP A 153 -8.35 22.85 6.80
C ASP A 153 -7.27 22.19 7.68
N VAL A 154 -6.01 22.26 7.23
CA VAL A 154 -4.83 21.74 7.92
C VAL A 154 -3.71 22.77 7.91
N SER A 155 -2.80 22.67 8.88
CA SER A 155 -1.63 23.56 8.93
C SER A 155 -0.67 23.31 7.76
N GLU A 156 0.15 24.32 7.44
CA GLU A 156 1.20 24.18 6.42
C GLU A 156 2.18 23.04 6.74
N LYS A 157 2.46 22.80 8.03
CA LYS A 157 3.30 21.69 8.48
C LYS A 157 2.66 20.33 8.19
N VAL A 158 1.37 20.17 8.47
CA VAL A 158 0.62 18.95 8.12
C VAL A 158 0.63 18.72 6.61
N TYR A 159 0.35 19.77 5.83
CA TYR A 159 0.40 19.68 4.38
C TYR A 159 1.78 19.25 3.87
N ALA A 160 2.86 19.82 4.43
CA ALA A 160 4.23 19.45 4.09
C ALA A 160 4.54 17.98 4.44
N ASN A 161 4.07 17.47 5.59
CA ASN A 161 4.23 16.06 5.96
C ASN A 161 3.48 15.12 4.99
N ARG A 162 2.22 15.44 4.66
CA ARG A 162 1.43 14.69 3.67
C ARG A 162 2.11 14.70 2.30
N LYS A 163 2.63 15.86 1.87
CA LYS A 163 3.35 16.01 0.59
C LYS A 163 4.63 15.18 0.57
N LEU A 164 5.40 15.19 1.65
CA LEU A 164 6.61 14.37 1.78
C LEU A 164 6.32 12.87 1.63
N LEU A 165 5.34 12.37 2.39
CA LEU A 165 4.90 10.98 2.27
C LEU A 165 4.45 10.67 0.83
N ARG A 166 3.57 11.51 0.29
CA ARG A 166 2.99 11.32 -1.03
C ARG A 166 4.04 11.27 -2.15
N GLU A 167 4.96 12.23 -2.17
CA GLU A 167 6.00 12.30 -3.21
C GLU A 167 7.00 11.15 -3.10
N GLY A 168 7.39 10.78 -1.87
CA GLY A 168 8.25 9.63 -1.65
C GLY A 168 7.58 8.33 -2.12
N MET A 169 6.30 8.12 -1.81
CA MET A 169 5.57 6.93 -2.26
C MET A 169 5.42 6.91 -3.81
N ILE A 170 5.09 8.05 -4.43
CA ILE A 170 4.99 8.18 -5.90
C ILE A 170 6.30 7.79 -6.58
N MET A 171 7.44 8.26 -6.06
CA MET A 171 8.76 7.98 -6.62
C MET A 171 9.03 6.47 -6.78
N PHE A 172 8.47 5.64 -5.89
CA PHE A 172 8.66 4.18 -5.91
C PHE A 172 7.45 3.42 -6.46
N GLY A 173 6.59 4.08 -7.24
CA GLY A 173 5.56 3.41 -8.03
C GLY A 173 4.24 3.17 -7.30
N PHE A 174 3.96 3.96 -6.26
CA PHE A 174 2.65 4.01 -5.63
C PHE A 174 1.81 5.18 -6.17
N VAL A 175 0.50 5.00 -6.18
CA VAL A 175 -0.49 5.96 -6.66
C VAL A 175 -1.37 6.34 -5.46
N PRO A 176 -1.35 7.62 -5.03
CA PRO A 176 -2.14 8.06 -3.88
C PRO A 176 -3.64 8.08 -4.20
N LEU A 177 -4.46 7.91 -3.17
CA LEU A 177 -5.88 8.25 -3.22
C LEU A 177 -6.10 9.68 -2.72
N GLU A 178 -6.89 10.48 -3.43
CA GLU A 178 -7.04 11.91 -3.07
C GLU A 178 -7.82 12.14 -1.77
N SER A 179 -8.77 11.27 -1.46
CA SER A 179 -9.63 11.38 -0.27
C SER A 179 -8.93 10.97 1.02
N GLU A 180 -7.80 10.25 0.94
CA GLU A 180 -7.16 9.61 2.09
C GLU A 180 -5.65 9.83 2.04
N TRP A 181 -5.10 10.63 2.96
CA TRP A 181 -3.67 10.95 2.97
C TRP A 181 -2.76 9.73 3.18
N TRP A 182 -3.28 8.63 3.73
CA TRP A 182 -2.54 7.41 4.07
C TRP A 182 -2.54 6.35 2.97
N HIS A 183 -3.50 6.39 2.03
CA HIS A 183 -3.78 5.28 1.12
C HIS A 183 -2.98 5.38 -0.18
N PHE A 184 -2.33 4.27 -0.54
CA PHE A 184 -1.53 4.16 -1.74
C PHE A 184 -1.75 2.84 -2.46
N ASP A 185 -2.15 2.91 -3.73
CA ASP A 185 -2.23 1.76 -4.64
C ASP A 185 -0.87 1.51 -5.33
N PHE A 186 -0.42 0.26 -5.43
CA PHE A 186 0.72 -0.06 -6.30
C PHE A 186 0.30 0.12 -7.77
N LYS A 187 1.10 0.82 -8.59
CA LYS A 187 0.74 1.26 -9.95
C LYS A 187 0.14 0.19 -10.88
N ASP A 188 0.56 -1.08 -10.72
CA ASP A 188 0.10 -2.20 -11.57
C ASP A 188 -0.99 -3.05 -10.90
N TRP A 189 -1.68 -2.53 -9.87
CA TRP A 189 -2.63 -3.28 -9.05
C TRP A 189 -3.70 -4.04 -9.85
N LYS A 190 -4.09 -3.53 -11.02
CA LYS A 190 -5.12 -4.10 -11.89
C LYS A 190 -4.78 -5.51 -12.38
N ARG A 191 -3.49 -5.84 -12.48
CA ARG A 191 -3.04 -7.17 -12.95
C ARG A 191 -3.27 -8.27 -11.92
N PHE A 192 -3.44 -7.94 -10.65
CA PHE A 192 -3.56 -8.93 -9.59
C PHE A 192 -5.03 -9.28 -9.35
N GLY A 193 -5.33 -10.57 -9.25
CA GLY A 193 -6.65 -11.06 -8.84
C GLY A 193 -7.01 -10.65 -7.40
N ILE A 194 -8.32 -10.56 -7.13
CA ILE A 194 -8.87 -10.44 -5.78
C ILE A 194 -8.61 -11.76 -5.04
N LEU A 195 -8.14 -11.66 -3.79
CA LEU A 195 -7.89 -12.79 -2.91
C LEU A 195 -8.88 -12.77 -1.74
N ASP A 196 -9.32 -13.95 -1.31
CA ASP A 196 -10.17 -14.14 -0.13
C ASP A 196 -9.60 -15.21 0.82
N THR A 197 -8.26 -15.25 0.90
CA THR A 197 -7.52 -16.16 1.76
C THR A 197 -7.32 -15.54 3.14
N GLY A 198 -7.52 -16.31 4.21
CA GLY A 198 -7.27 -15.84 5.58
C GLY A 198 -5.80 -15.42 5.81
N ILE A 199 -5.61 -14.47 6.72
CA ILE A 199 -4.30 -14.06 7.24
C ILE A 199 -3.97 -14.97 8.42
N ASN A 200 -2.84 -15.69 8.40
CA ASN A 200 -2.41 -16.57 9.51
C ASN A 200 -1.00 -16.21 10.02
#